data_AF-A0A1E3VX18-F1
#
_entry.id   AF-A0A1E3VX18-F1
#
_cell.length_a   1.000
_cell.length_b   1.000
_cell.length_c   1.000
_cell.angle_alpha   90.00
_cell.angle_beta   90.00
_cell.angle_gamma   90.00
#
_symmetry.space_group_name_H-M   'P 1'
#
loop_
_entity.id
_entity.type
_entity.pdbx_description
1 polymer ?
#
loop_
_entity_poly.entity_id
_entity_poly.type
_entity_poly.pdbx_seq_one_letter_code
_entity_poly.pdbx_strand_id
1 'polypeptide(L)'
;MAAKVRTLSDTLADPRLTPETRDSIRAEVEIAEQIRDERVEQAHHIKSIHQLTKGFLNMVKPGTEIRAVPGPVPKAGSDPVRRVAVIRDEIAALKRARAEVGDSPLSREELVARAKEHVLARAAQGVPYGLHTVIPGEPRLRSDRGRSFKNEVEALFSFMCWFRQSDVVEKLTADIDAALEGKDTLTSVERNARLAELDVEILTAERDEEATICAALAQGHNVTRRRDADPRAVLGLEVGRPR
;
A
#
# COMPACT_ATOMS: atom_id res chain seq x y z
N MET A 1 -11.79 -2.87 -37.36
CA MET A 1 -12.33 -4.08 -36.69
C MET A 1 -13.81 -3.97 -36.42
N ALA A 2 -14.30 -2.95 -35.71
CA ALA A 2 -15.75 -2.78 -35.46
C ALA A 2 -16.60 -2.80 -36.75
N ALA A 3 -16.14 -2.15 -37.82
CA ALA A 3 -16.78 -2.23 -39.13
C ALA A 3 -16.77 -3.66 -39.71
N LYS A 4 -15.67 -4.41 -39.59
CA LYS A 4 -15.57 -5.80 -40.07
C LYS A 4 -16.52 -6.73 -39.30
N VAL A 5 -16.55 -6.65 -37.97
CA VAL A 5 -17.46 -7.43 -37.10
C VAL A 5 -18.91 -7.12 -37.47
N ARG A 6 -19.25 -5.85 -37.66
CA ARG A 6 -20.59 -5.43 -38.09
C ARG A 6 -20.94 -6.01 -39.46
N THR A 7 -20.06 -5.87 -40.46
CA THR A 7 -20.29 -6.42 -41.81
C THR A 7 -20.45 -7.95 -41.81
N LEU A 8 -19.64 -8.67 -41.03
CA LEU A 8 -19.76 -10.13 -40.89
C LEU A 8 -21.07 -10.53 -40.19
N SER A 9 -21.47 -9.79 -39.16
CA SER A 9 -22.74 -10.01 -38.45
C SER A 9 -23.95 -9.73 -39.36
N ASP A 10 -23.90 -8.64 -40.14
CA ASP A 10 -24.92 -8.32 -41.14
C ASP A 10 -24.99 -9.40 -42.24
N THR A 11 -23.84 -9.95 -42.64
CA THR A 11 -23.77 -11.06 -43.62
C THR A 11 -24.37 -12.34 -43.04
N LEU A 12 -24.14 -12.63 -41.76
CA LEU A 12 -24.68 -13.81 -41.06
C LEU A 12 -26.23 -13.81 -41.00
N ALA A 13 -26.86 -12.64 -41.12
CA ALA A 13 -28.31 -12.51 -41.16
C ALA A 13 -28.94 -12.91 -42.52
N ASP A 14 -28.15 -13.16 -43.57
CA ASP A 14 -28.68 -13.58 -44.87
C ASP A 14 -29.17 -15.05 -44.83
N PRO A 15 -30.48 -15.30 -45.05
CA PRO A 15 -31.04 -16.65 -45.03
C PRO A 15 -30.50 -17.55 -46.17
N ARG A 16 -29.89 -16.98 -47.20
CA ARG A 16 -29.37 -17.72 -48.38
C ARG A 16 -28.04 -18.42 -48.13
N LEU A 17 -27.36 -18.13 -47.02
CA LEU A 17 -26.09 -18.76 -46.69
C LEU A 17 -26.26 -20.26 -46.37
N THR A 18 -25.34 -21.08 -46.86
CA THR A 18 -25.25 -22.50 -46.48
C THR A 18 -24.83 -22.64 -45.01
N PRO A 19 -25.16 -23.77 -44.34
CA PRO A 19 -24.73 -24.02 -42.96
C PRO A 19 -23.22 -23.87 -42.76
N GLU A 20 -22.41 -24.41 -43.68
CA GLU A 20 -20.93 -24.38 -43.58
C GLU A 20 -20.39 -22.95 -43.65
N THR A 21 -20.98 -22.11 -44.51
CA THR A 21 -20.58 -20.71 -44.66
C THR A 21 -20.94 -19.91 -43.41
N ARG A 22 -22.12 -20.18 -42.79
CA ARG A 22 -22.51 -19.54 -41.53
C ARG A 22 -21.57 -19.91 -40.39
N ASP A 23 -21.18 -21.17 -40.28
CA ASP A 23 -20.28 -21.62 -39.22
C ASP A 23 -18.87 -21.01 -39.37
N SER A 24 -18.37 -20.90 -40.61
CA SER A 24 -17.12 -20.18 -40.89
C SER A 24 -17.20 -18.70 -40.52
N ILE A 25 -18.29 -18.00 -40.88
CA ILE A 25 -18.48 -16.58 -40.54
C ILE A 25 -18.59 -16.40 -39.02
N ARG A 26 -19.27 -17.31 -38.31
CA ARG A 26 -19.36 -17.28 -36.84
C ARG A 26 -17.98 -17.39 -36.19
N ALA A 27 -17.17 -18.34 -36.62
CA ALA A 27 -15.80 -18.50 -36.13
C ALA A 27 -14.95 -17.24 -36.39
N GLU A 28 -15.09 -16.62 -37.58
CA GLU A 28 -14.41 -15.36 -37.89
C GLU A 28 -14.87 -14.19 -37.01
N VAL A 29 -16.18 -14.10 -36.72
CA VAL A 29 -16.73 -13.09 -35.81
C VAL A 29 -16.18 -13.27 -34.41
N GLU A 30 -16.18 -14.50 -33.88
CA GLU A 30 -15.67 -14.82 -32.55
C GLU A 30 -14.19 -14.44 -32.41
N ILE A 31 -13.35 -14.79 -33.39
CA ILE A 31 -11.93 -14.38 -33.42
C ILE A 31 -11.80 -12.85 -33.47
N ALA A 32 -12.60 -12.17 -34.29
CA ALA A 32 -12.54 -10.72 -34.42
C ALA A 32 -13.01 -9.98 -33.16
N GLU A 33 -13.99 -10.54 -32.44
CA GLU A 33 -14.44 -10.04 -31.14
C GLU A 33 -13.37 -10.26 -30.06
N GLN A 34 -12.75 -11.44 -30.01
CA GLN A 34 -11.65 -11.71 -29.10
C GLN A 34 -10.50 -10.70 -29.29
N ILE A 35 -10.06 -10.47 -30.54
CA ILE A 35 -8.99 -9.50 -30.80
C ILE A 35 -9.43 -8.06 -30.45
N ARG A 36 -10.70 -7.72 -30.65
CA ARG A 36 -11.23 -6.41 -30.26
C ARG A 36 -11.15 -6.24 -28.74
N ASP A 37 -11.60 -7.23 -28.00
CA ASP A 37 -11.65 -7.19 -26.54
C ASP A 37 -10.24 -7.17 -25.94
N GLU A 38 -9.30 -7.94 -26.49
CA GLU A 38 -7.87 -7.86 -26.15
C GLU A 38 -7.28 -6.46 -26.38
N ARG A 39 -7.63 -5.80 -27.49
CA ARG A 39 -7.19 -4.43 -27.78
C ARG A 39 -7.80 -3.40 -26.85
N VAL A 40 -9.06 -3.58 -26.48
CA VAL A 40 -9.75 -2.71 -25.51
C VAL A 40 -9.09 -2.83 -24.14
N GLU A 41 -8.85 -4.05 -23.66
CA GLU A 41 -8.13 -4.28 -22.40
C GLU A 41 -6.70 -3.70 -22.44
N GLN A 42 -5.97 -3.89 -23.54
CA GLN A 42 -4.66 -3.29 -23.72
C GLN A 42 -4.70 -1.76 -23.69
N ALA A 43 -5.70 -1.15 -24.34
CA ALA A 43 -5.88 0.30 -24.33
C ALA A 43 -6.23 0.83 -22.93
N HIS A 44 -7.10 0.14 -22.19
CA HIS A 44 -7.40 0.45 -20.79
C HIS A 44 -6.15 0.36 -19.91
N HIS A 45 -5.34 -0.68 -20.14
CA HIS A 45 -4.10 -0.86 -19.42
C HIS A 45 -3.09 0.26 -19.68
N ILE A 46 -2.85 0.61 -20.95
CA ILE A 46 -1.98 1.73 -21.33
C ILE A 46 -2.48 3.04 -20.72
N LYS A 47 -3.80 3.29 -20.77
CA LYS A 47 -4.41 4.46 -20.16
C LYS A 47 -4.16 4.51 -18.65
N SER A 48 -4.25 3.38 -17.95
CA SER A 48 -3.97 3.28 -16.52
C SER A 48 -2.51 3.67 -16.20
N ILE A 49 -1.54 3.09 -16.91
CA ILE A 49 -0.11 3.41 -16.74
C ILE A 49 0.17 4.89 -17.05
N HIS A 50 -0.47 5.44 -18.09
CA HIS A 50 -0.34 6.85 -18.43
C HIS A 50 -0.87 7.76 -17.30
N GLN A 51 -2.03 7.44 -16.70
CA GLN A 51 -2.55 8.22 -15.59
C GLN A 51 -1.68 8.12 -14.34
N LEU A 52 -1.12 6.94 -14.04
CA LEU A 52 -0.22 6.74 -12.92
C LEU A 52 1.07 7.57 -13.07
N THR A 53 1.72 7.50 -14.23
CA THR A 53 2.94 8.27 -14.52
C THR A 53 2.67 9.77 -14.56
N LYS A 54 1.54 10.21 -15.12
CA LYS A 54 1.11 11.61 -15.08
C LYS A 54 0.86 12.11 -13.66
N GLY A 55 0.13 11.32 -12.85
CA GLY A 55 -0.14 11.63 -11.45
C GLY A 55 1.16 11.79 -10.66
N PHE A 56 2.10 10.88 -10.86
CA PHE A 56 3.43 10.96 -10.27
C PHE A 56 4.18 12.24 -10.65
N LEU A 57 4.26 12.58 -11.93
CA LEU A 57 4.93 13.79 -12.39
C LEU A 57 4.31 15.07 -11.82
N ASN A 58 2.98 15.09 -11.64
CA ASN A 58 2.29 16.23 -11.02
C ASN A 58 2.59 16.38 -9.52
N MET A 59 3.03 15.32 -8.83
CA MET A 59 3.43 15.39 -7.42
C MET A 59 4.87 15.88 -7.23
N VAL A 60 5.71 15.83 -8.27
CA VAL A 60 7.10 16.29 -8.20
C VAL A 60 7.12 17.81 -8.11
N LYS A 61 7.64 18.34 -7.00
CA LYS A 61 7.73 19.78 -6.77
C LYS A 61 8.69 20.44 -7.78
N PRO A 62 8.40 21.66 -8.28
CA PRO A 62 9.37 22.42 -9.08
C PRO A 62 10.71 22.55 -8.35
N GLY A 63 11.82 22.42 -9.08
CA GLY A 63 13.18 22.47 -8.51
C GLY A 63 13.72 21.14 -7.96
N THR A 64 12.93 20.07 -8.00
CA THR A 64 13.40 18.72 -7.63
C THR A 64 14.34 18.16 -8.71
N GLU A 65 15.51 17.65 -8.32
CA GLU A 65 16.44 17.00 -9.25
C GLU A 65 15.84 15.67 -9.74
N ILE A 66 15.78 15.49 -11.07
CA ILE A 66 15.35 14.24 -11.69
C ILE A 66 16.56 13.65 -12.43
N ARG A 67 16.89 12.40 -12.12
CA ARG A 67 18.00 11.67 -12.74
C ARG A 67 17.46 10.47 -13.50
N ALA A 68 17.98 10.24 -14.71
CA ALA A 68 17.72 9.00 -15.43
C ALA A 68 18.50 7.85 -14.78
N VAL A 69 17.80 6.77 -14.47
CA VAL A 69 18.38 5.53 -13.95
C VAL A 69 17.96 4.40 -14.89
N PRO A 70 18.83 4.02 -15.85
CA PRO A 70 18.50 2.95 -16.78
C PRO A 70 18.28 1.65 -16.00
N GLY A 71 17.27 0.88 -16.40
CA GLY A 71 17.07 -0.46 -15.86
C GLY A 71 18.25 -1.37 -16.20
N PRO A 72 18.45 -2.47 -15.45
CA PRO A 72 19.54 -3.38 -15.72
C PRO A 72 19.37 -4.07 -17.07
N VAL A 73 20.49 -4.39 -17.71
CA VAL A 73 20.47 -5.12 -18.99
C VAL A 73 19.99 -6.55 -18.73
N PRO A 74 18.89 -7.00 -19.36
CA PRO A 74 18.39 -8.36 -19.17
C PRO A 74 19.43 -9.39 -19.61
N LYS A 75 19.50 -10.52 -18.90
CA LYS A 75 20.44 -11.60 -19.20
C LYS A 75 20.13 -12.20 -20.58
N ALA A 76 21.10 -12.15 -21.48
CA ALA A 76 20.98 -12.69 -22.83
C ALA A 76 20.61 -14.19 -22.83
N GLY A 77 19.74 -14.59 -23.76
CA GLY A 77 19.33 -15.99 -23.95
C GLY A 77 18.29 -16.51 -22.96
N SER A 78 17.81 -15.71 -22.01
CA SER A 78 16.66 -16.08 -21.18
C SER A 78 15.34 -15.73 -21.87
N ASP A 79 14.32 -16.58 -21.70
CA ASP A 79 12.95 -16.27 -22.12
C ASP A 79 12.42 -15.10 -21.28
N PRO A 80 12.21 -13.92 -21.88
CA PRO A 80 11.83 -12.73 -21.13
C PRO A 80 10.43 -12.84 -20.54
N VAL A 81 9.51 -13.60 -21.16
CA VAL A 81 8.14 -13.78 -20.66
C VAL A 81 8.18 -14.58 -19.35
N ARG A 82 8.94 -15.69 -19.34
CA ARG A 82 9.14 -16.49 -18.13
C ARG A 82 9.88 -15.70 -17.05
N ARG A 83 10.88 -14.89 -17.41
CA ARG A 83 11.61 -14.06 -16.44
C ARG A 83 10.71 -13.01 -15.78
N VAL A 84 9.80 -12.37 -16.54
CA VAL A 84 8.82 -11.43 -15.97
C VAL A 84 7.93 -12.12 -14.93
N ALA A 85 7.46 -13.35 -15.19
CA ALA A 85 6.66 -14.10 -14.22
C ALA A 85 7.43 -14.32 -12.89
N VAL A 86 8.69 -14.74 -12.97
CA VAL A 86 9.54 -14.93 -11.78
C VAL A 86 9.74 -13.61 -11.01
N ILE A 87 10.01 -12.51 -11.69
CA ILE A 87 10.19 -11.20 -11.04
C ILE A 87 8.89 -10.75 -10.37
N ARG A 88 7.72 -11.03 -10.95
CA ARG A 88 6.43 -10.71 -10.32
C ARG A 88 6.18 -11.48 -9.03
N ASP A 89 6.55 -12.75 -9.00
CA ASP A 89 6.45 -13.56 -7.78
C ASP A 89 7.39 -13.01 -6.68
N GLU A 90 8.59 -12.58 -7.07
CA GLU A 90 9.56 -11.91 -6.19
C GLU A 90 9.02 -10.59 -5.63
N ILE A 91 8.48 -9.71 -6.48
CA ILE A 91 7.84 -8.45 -6.06
C ILE A 91 6.68 -8.73 -5.12
N ALA A 92 5.84 -9.73 -5.42
CA ALA A 92 4.73 -10.10 -4.55
C ALA A 92 5.21 -10.61 -3.17
N ALA A 93 6.30 -11.38 -3.14
CA ALA A 93 6.93 -11.84 -1.89
C ALA A 93 7.50 -10.66 -1.08
N LEU A 94 8.22 -9.74 -1.72
CA LEU A 94 8.76 -8.55 -1.07
C LEU A 94 7.66 -7.63 -0.53
N LYS A 95 6.56 -7.44 -1.27
CA LYS A 95 5.40 -6.67 -0.79
C LYS A 95 4.72 -7.33 0.41
N ARG A 96 4.63 -8.67 0.46
CA ARG A 96 4.14 -9.40 1.65
C ARG A 96 5.06 -9.21 2.85
N ALA A 97 6.37 -9.41 2.67
CA ALA A 97 7.35 -9.20 3.73
C ALA A 97 7.30 -7.76 4.28
N ARG A 98 7.12 -6.76 3.39
CA ARG A 98 6.93 -5.36 3.79
C ARG A 98 5.67 -5.16 4.62
N ALA A 99 4.56 -5.79 4.26
CA ALA A 99 3.33 -5.73 5.04
C ALA A 99 3.51 -6.38 6.41
N GLU A 100 4.13 -7.57 6.47
CA GLU A 100 4.45 -8.27 7.72
C GLU A 100 5.33 -7.43 8.66
N VAL A 101 6.37 -6.77 8.15
CA VAL A 101 7.20 -5.85 8.93
C VAL A 101 6.41 -4.62 9.38
N GLY A 102 5.51 -4.10 8.53
CA GLY A 102 4.64 -2.97 8.86
C GLY A 102 3.65 -3.27 9.99
N ASP A 103 3.10 -4.49 9.98
CA ASP A 103 2.13 -4.99 10.96
C ASP A 103 2.80 -5.56 12.23
N SER A 104 4.13 -5.72 12.21
CA SER A 104 4.89 -6.22 13.36
C SER A 104 4.75 -5.26 14.56
N PRO A 105 4.46 -5.79 15.76
CA PRO A 105 4.36 -4.98 16.96
C PRO A 105 5.70 -4.32 17.28
N LEU A 106 5.62 -3.15 17.93
CA LEU A 106 6.80 -2.48 18.44
C LEU A 106 7.43 -3.30 19.58
N SER A 107 8.71 -3.03 19.82
CA SER A 107 9.42 -3.58 20.98
C SER A 107 8.66 -3.33 22.28
N ARG A 108 8.76 -4.29 23.21
CA ARG A 108 8.17 -4.18 24.55
C ARG A 108 8.53 -2.87 25.23
N GLU A 109 9.81 -2.49 25.16
CA GLU A 109 10.34 -1.29 25.81
C GLU A 109 9.66 -0.01 25.30
N GLU A 110 9.50 0.13 23.99
CA GLU A 110 8.81 1.28 23.40
C GLU A 110 7.31 1.28 23.71
N LEU A 111 6.66 0.11 23.69
CA LEU A 111 5.23 0.01 24.04
C LEU A 111 5.00 0.40 25.50
N VAL A 112 5.84 -0.08 26.42
CA VAL A 112 5.79 0.30 27.84
C VAL A 112 6.11 1.78 28.03
N ALA A 113 7.08 2.33 27.31
CA ALA A 113 7.39 3.76 27.35
C ALA A 113 6.20 4.61 26.88
N ARG A 114 5.56 4.24 25.76
CA ARG A 114 4.35 4.91 25.25
C ARG A 114 3.16 4.77 26.19
N ALA A 115 2.99 3.61 26.82
CA ALA A 115 1.95 3.39 27.81
C ALA A 115 2.15 4.31 29.03
N LYS A 116 3.38 4.43 29.54
CA LYS A 116 3.73 5.35 30.63
C LYS A 116 3.47 6.81 30.25
N GLU A 117 3.91 7.23 29.07
CA GLU A 117 3.66 8.58 28.56
C GLU A 117 2.15 8.87 28.45
N HIS A 118 1.38 7.91 27.93
CA HIS A 118 -0.08 8.04 27.84
C HIS A 118 -0.73 8.16 29.21
N VAL A 119 -0.37 7.30 30.17
CA VAL A 119 -0.90 7.35 31.53
C VAL A 119 -0.55 8.66 32.21
N LEU A 120 0.67 9.17 32.04
CA LEU A 120 1.09 10.48 32.56
C LEU A 120 0.25 11.63 31.97
N ALA A 121 0.06 11.64 30.65
CA ALA A 121 -0.75 12.64 29.97
C ALA A 121 -2.21 12.61 30.44
N ARG A 122 -2.77 11.41 30.70
CA ARG A 122 -4.12 11.24 31.24
C ARG A 122 -4.21 11.61 32.72
N ALA A 123 -3.22 11.28 33.53
CA ALA A 123 -3.14 11.67 34.93
C ALA A 123 -3.17 13.20 35.11
N ALA A 124 -2.46 13.94 34.25
CA ALA A 124 -2.50 15.40 34.23
C ALA A 124 -3.88 15.98 33.90
N GLN A 125 -4.71 15.25 33.15
CA GLN A 125 -6.10 15.61 32.86
C GLN A 125 -7.06 15.22 33.99
N GLY A 126 -6.75 14.16 34.74
CA GLY A 126 -7.57 13.58 35.81
C GLY A 126 -7.42 14.19 37.19
N VAL A 127 -6.52 15.16 37.38
CA VAL A 127 -6.33 15.86 38.65
C VAL A 127 -7.66 16.55 39.05
N PRO A 128 -8.26 16.21 40.20
CA PRO A 128 -9.43 16.92 40.71
C PRO A 128 -9.08 18.38 41.00
N TYR A 129 -9.88 19.31 40.48
CA TYR A 129 -9.72 20.73 40.80
C TYR A 129 -10.13 21.02 42.25
N GLY A 130 -9.39 21.88 42.96
CA GLY A 130 -9.83 22.33 44.29
C GLY A 130 -9.52 21.40 45.46
N LEU A 131 -8.53 20.49 45.34
CA LEU A 131 -7.89 19.86 46.52
C LEU A 131 -7.10 20.88 47.39
N HIS A 132 -7.29 22.18 47.16
CA HIS A 132 -6.67 23.29 47.89
C HIS A 132 -7.59 23.99 48.88
N THR A 133 -8.88 23.66 48.95
CA THR A 133 -9.78 24.23 49.95
C THR A 133 -10.13 23.19 51.00
N VAL A 134 -9.29 23.09 52.03
CA VAL A 134 -9.71 22.58 53.34
C VAL A 134 -10.77 23.56 53.85
N ILE A 135 -12.03 23.30 53.53
CA ILE A 135 -13.14 23.91 54.27
C ILE A 135 -13.10 23.24 55.66
N PRO A 136 -13.07 23.98 56.78
CA PRO A 136 -13.11 23.38 58.10
C PRO A 136 -14.37 22.51 58.24
N GLY A 137 -14.16 21.18 58.35
CA GLY A 137 -15.22 20.22 58.68
C GLY A 137 -15.34 19.00 57.75
N GLU A 138 -15.15 19.13 56.43
CA GLU A 138 -15.33 18.00 55.50
C GLU A 138 -14.48 18.15 54.21
N PRO A 139 -13.56 17.21 53.92
CA PRO A 139 -12.87 17.20 52.63
C PRO A 139 -13.87 16.83 51.51
N ARG A 140 -14.17 17.78 50.62
CA ARG A 140 -15.00 17.53 49.43
C ARG A 140 -14.16 17.67 48.16
N LEU A 141 -14.14 16.61 47.35
CA LEU A 141 -13.62 16.67 45.98
C LEU A 141 -14.62 17.41 45.10
N ARG A 142 -14.22 18.54 44.51
CA ARG A 142 -14.99 19.19 43.45
C ARG A 142 -14.38 18.81 42.11
N SER A 143 -15.16 18.17 41.26
CA SER A 143 -14.81 18.15 39.84
C SER A 143 -15.22 19.50 39.26
N ASP A 144 -14.28 20.23 38.64
CA ASP A 144 -14.62 21.45 37.91
C ASP A 144 -15.47 21.05 36.70
N ARG A 145 -16.77 21.37 36.76
CA ARG A 145 -17.69 21.20 35.62
C ARG A 145 -17.28 22.02 34.39
N GLY A 146 -16.26 22.89 34.49
CA GLY A 146 -15.65 23.63 33.39
C GLY A 146 -14.79 22.81 32.44
N ARG A 147 -14.20 21.69 32.90
CA ARG A 147 -13.60 20.69 31.99
C ARG A 147 -14.68 19.68 31.62
N SER A 148 -15.47 20.02 30.61
CA SER A 148 -16.40 19.07 30.02
C SER A 148 -15.59 17.94 29.38
N PHE A 149 -15.43 16.84 30.12
CA PHE A 149 -15.09 15.57 29.48
C PHE A 149 -16.22 15.27 28.51
N LYS A 150 -15.87 15.02 27.24
CA LYS A 150 -16.88 14.65 26.24
C LYS A 150 -17.56 13.32 26.58
N ASN A 151 -16.94 12.52 27.45
CA ASN A 151 -17.37 11.18 27.85
C ASN A 151 -17.03 10.90 29.33
N GLU A 152 -18.00 10.42 30.11
CA GLU A 152 -17.83 10.03 31.52
C GLU A 152 -16.79 8.92 31.71
N VAL A 153 -16.65 8.01 30.74
CA VAL A 153 -15.65 6.93 30.76
C VAL A 153 -14.22 7.49 30.67
N GLU A 154 -14.00 8.52 29.84
CA GLU A 154 -12.70 9.17 29.74
C GLU A 154 -12.33 9.92 31.02
N ALA A 155 -13.32 10.54 31.67
CA ALA A 155 -13.15 11.20 32.95
C ALA A 155 -12.72 10.21 34.04
N LEU A 156 -13.42 9.08 34.13
CA LEU A 156 -13.10 8.02 35.08
C LEU A 156 -11.70 7.43 34.83
N PHE A 157 -11.36 7.14 33.57
CA PHE A 157 -10.03 6.63 33.22
C PHE A 157 -8.93 7.63 33.58
N SER A 158 -9.11 8.91 33.27
CA SER A 158 -8.14 9.95 33.61
C SER A 158 -7.96 10.08 35.13
N PHE A 159 -9.06 10.04 35.89
CA PHE A 159 -9.03 10.01 37.35
C PHE A 159 -8.26 8.79 37.89
N MET A 160 -8.49 7.61 37.32
CA MET A 160 -7.76 6.39 37.71
C MET A 160 -6.26 6.49 37.40
N CYS A 161 -5.87 7.04 36.24
CA CYS A 161 -4.48 7.31 35.90
C CYS A 161 -3.82 8.28 36.90
N TRP A 162 -4.56 9.26 37.40
CA TRP A 162 -4.07 10.18 38.45
C TRP A 162 -3.97 9.50 39.82
N PHE A 163 -5.01 8.77 40.24
CA PHE A 163 -5.10 8.20 41.59
C PHE A 163 -4.24 6.96 41.79
N ARG A 164 -4.12 6.09 40.78
CA ARG A 164 -3.44 4.78 40.83
C ARG A 164 -2.48 4.61 39.65
N GLN A 165 -1.66 5.63 39.40
CA GLN A 165 -0.77 5.67 38.23
C GLN A 165 0.10 4.41 38.10
N SER A 166 0.72 3.96 39.21
CA SER A 166 1.58 2.76 39.24
C SER A 166 0.84 1.51 38.78
N ASP A 167 -0.35 1.28 39.34
CA ASP A 167 -1.12 0.07 39.12
C ASP A 167 -1.68 0.01 37.69
N VAL A 168 -2.06 1.16 37.14
CA VAL A 168 -2.49 1.26 35.74
C VAL A 168 -1.32 0.93 34.81
N VAL A 169 -0.13 1.47 35.07
CA VAL A 169 1.07 1.15 34.28
C VAL A 169 1.47 -0.32 34.42
N GLU A 170 1.43 -0.89 35.62
CA GLU A 170 1.70 -2.31 35.87
C GLU A 170 0.74 -3.20 35.08
N LYS A 171 -0.57 -2.91 35.16
CA LYS A 171 -1.59 -3.68 34.45
C LYS A 171 -1.44 -3.60 32.94
N LEU A 172 -1.21 -2.40 32.40
CA LEU A 172 -0.95 -2.21 30.97
C LEU A 172 0.34 -2.92 30.53
N THR A 173 1.38 -2.91 31.36
CA THR A 173 2.64 -3.63 31.07
C THR A 173 2.39 -5.13 31.00
N ALA A 174 1.64 -5.70 31.94
CA ALA A 174 1.27 -7.11 31.90
C ALA A 174 0.42 -7.47 30.67
N ASP A 175 -0.51 -6.60 30.27
CA ASP A 175 -1.34 -6.80 29.08
C ASP A 175 -0.51 -6.70 27.79
N ILE A 176 0.48 -5.79 27.73
CA ILE A 176 1.47 -5.72 26.64
C ILE A 176 2.27 -7.02 26.58
N ASP A 177 2.76 -7.52 27.71
CA ASP A 177 3.58 -8.74 27.77
C ASP A 177 2.80 -9.95 27.24
N ALA A 178 1.54 -10.11 27.65
CA ALA A 178 0.66 -11.14 27.12
C ALA A 178 0.36 -10.97 25.62
N ALA A 179 0.20 -9.74 25.15
CA ALA A 179 -0.08 -9.46 23.74
C ALA A 179 1.13 -9.70 22.81
N LEU A 180 2.36 -9.64 23.35
CA LEU A 180 3.61 -9.86 22.63
C LEU A 180 4.10 -11.31 22.69
N GLU A 181 3.49 -12.16 23.51
CA GLU A 181 3.89 -13.56 23.64
C GLU A 181 3.89 -14.28 22.29
N GLY A 182 5.06 -14.83 21.90
CA GLY A 182 5.25 -15.54 20.65
C GLY A 182 5.28 -14.69 19.38
N LYS A 183 5.36 -13.36 19.48
CA LYS A 183 5.45 -12.45 18.33
C LYS A 183 6.85 -11.88 18.19
N ASP A 184 7.32 -11.78 16.94
CA ASP A 184 8.51 -11.03 16.63
C ASP A 184 8.22 -9.53 16.78
N THR A 185 9.07 -8.84 17.54
CA THR A 185 8.94 -7.40 17.80
C THR A 185 10.12 -6.66 17.21
N LEU A 186 9.89 -5.45 16.69
CA LEU A 186 10.96 -4.58 16.19
C LEU A 186 10.89 -3.23 16.89
N THR A 187 12.04 -2.60 17.13
CA THR A 187 12.01 -1.19 17.54
C THR A 187 11.46 -0.32 16.40
N SER A 188 10.97 0.88 16.70
CA SER A 188 10.53 1.82 15.67
C SER A 188 11.65 2.12 14.66
N VAL A 189 12.90 2.18 15.12
CA VAL A 189 14.08 2.44 14.29
C VAL A 189 14.36 1.26 13.36
N GLU A 190 14.42 0.04 13.89
CA GLU A 190 14.66 -1.17 13.10
C GLU A 190 13.53 -1.42 12.10
N ARG A 191 12.28 -1.24 12.52
CA ARG A 191 11.13 -1.38 11.61
C ARG A 191 11.21 -0.39 10.46
N ASN A 192 11.51 0.87 10.73
CA ASN A 192 11.66 1.88 9.67
C ASN A 192 12.84 1.60 8.76
N ALA A 193 13.97 1.13 9.30
CA ALA A 193 15.14 0.73 8.52
C ALA A 193 14.79 -0.45 7.60
N ARG A 194 14.14 -1.49 8.13
CA ARG A 194 13.75 -2.67 7.37
C ARG A 194 12.71 -2.36 6.30
N LEU A 195 11.75 -1.49 6.58
CA LEU A 195 10.79 -1.00 5.58
C LEU A 195 11.49 -0.22 4.46
N ALA A 196 12.47 0.63 4.80
CA ALA A 196 13.24 1.37 3.80
C ALA A 196 14.09 0.46 2.92
N GLU A 197 14.72 -0.57 3.49
CA GLU A 197 15.43 -1.62 2.74
C GLU A 197 14.49 -2.34 1.77
N LEU A 198 13.34 -2.82 2.26
CA LEU A 198 12.35 -3.50 1.43
C LEU A 198 11.80 -2.60 0.32
N ASP A 199 11.60 -1.30 0.59
CA ASP A 199 11.18 -0.34 -0.44
C ASP A 199 12.24 -0.17 -1.55
N VAL A 200 13.53 -0.23 -1.20
CA VAL A 200 14.63 -0.23 -2.19
C VAL A 200 14.69 -1.54 -2.97
N GLU A 201 14.53 -2.68 -2.30
CA GLU A 201 14.50 -4.01 -2.93
C GLU A 201 13.33 -4.14 -3.92
N ILE A 202 12.12 -3.70 -3.51
CA ILE A 202 10.93 -3.67 -4.37
C ILE A 202 11.18 -2.80 -5.59
N LEU A 203 11.65 -1.57 -5.42
CA LEU A 203 11.91 -0.67 -6.56
C LEU A 203 12.97 -1.24 -7.52
N THR A 204 13.98 -1.92 -6.97
CA THR A 204 15.02 -2.59 -7.78
C THR A 204 14.40 -3.72 -8.61
N ALA A 205 13.63 -4.61 -7.99
CA ALA A 205 12.93 -5.69 -8.69
C ALA A 205 11.94 -5.16 -9.74
N GLU A 206 11.27 -4.04 -9.48
CA GLU A 206 10.37 -3.40 -10.44
C GLU A 206 11.11 -2.78 -11.64
N ARG A 207 12.32 -2.26 -11.44
CA ARG A 207 13.20 -1.81 -12.54
C ARG A 207 13.68 -3.00 -13.39
N ASP A 208 13.99 -4.12 -12.76
CA ASP A 208 14.31 -5.37 -13.45
C ASP A 208 13.12 -5.88 -14.28
N GLU A 209 11.90 -5.80 -13.72
CA GLU A 209 10.66 -6.15 -14.44
C GLU A 209 10.52 -5.29 -15.69
N GLU A 210 10.61 -3.96 -15.56
CA GLU A 210 10.44 -3.03 -16.68
C GLU A 210 11.51 -3.24 -17.77
N ALA A 211 12.77 -3.43 -17.39
CA ALA A 211 13.84 -3.71 -18.35
C ALA A 211 13.58 -5.02 -19.11
N THR A 212 13.09 -6.06 -18.42
CA THR A 212 12.73 -7.35 -19.03
C THR A 212 11.51 -7.21 -19.95
N ILE A 213 10.50 -6.42 -19.56
CA ILE A 213 9.33 -6.11 -20.41
C ILE A 213 9.77 -5.38 -21.68
N CYS A 214 10.67 -4.40 -21.57
CA CYS A 214 11.20 -3.68 -22.72
C CYS A 214 11.94 -4.61 -23.68
N ALA A 215 12.75 -5.54 -23.17
CA ALA A 215 13.42 -6.56 -23.98
C ALA A 215 12.42 -7.53 -24.63
N ALA A 216 11.37 -7.95 -23.92
CA ALA A 216 10.30 -8.79 -24.47
C ALA A 216 9.61 -8.09 -25.66
N LEU A 217 9.26 -6.82 -25.48
CA LEU A 217 8.64 -6.00 -26.53
C LEU A 217 9.55 -5.84 -27.75
N ALA A 218 10.85 -5.64 -27.54
CA ALA A 218 11.85 -5.57 -28.62
C ALA A 218 11.98 -6.89 -29.40
N GLN A 219 11.67 -8.03 -28.76
CA GLN A 219 11.62 -9.37 -29.37
C GLN A 219 10.25 -9.70 -29.98
N GLY A 220 9.28 -8.78 -29.96
CA GLY A 220 7.94 -9.00 -30.50
C GLY A 220 6.96 -9.69 -29.54
N HIS A 221 7.35 -9.94 -28.28
CA HIS A 221 6.45 -10.45 -27.26
C HIS A 221 5.63 -9.31 -26.64
N ASN A 222 4.31 -9.44 -26.65
CA ASN A 222 3.41 -8.48 -26.02
C ASN A 222 3.26 -8.80 -24.52
N VAL A 223 4.12 -8.23 -23.68
CA VAL A 223 4.02 -8.35 -22.22
C VAL A 223 3.39 -7.09 -21.63
N THR A 224 2.23 -7.26 -21.00
CA THR A 224 1.52 -6.17 -20.33
C THR A 224 2.20 -5.82 -19.00
N ARG A 225 2.41 -4.53 -18.72
CA ARG A 225 2.89 -4.03 -17.41
C ARG A 225 1.89 -4.35 -16.29
N ARG A 226 2.27 -4.25 -15.02
CA ARG A 226 1.28 -4.35 -13.91
C ARG A 226 0.53 -3.03 -13.72
N ARG A 227 -0.75 -3.09 -13.32
CA ARG A 227 -1.56 -1.89 -13.07
C ARG A 227 -1.08 -1.09 -11.86
N ASP A 228 -0.33 -1.71 -10.94
CA ASP A 228 0.25 -1.11 -9.75
C ASP A 228 1.78 -0.89 -9.88
N ALA A 229 2.32 -0.89 -11.10
CA ALA A 229 3.75 -0.68 -11.33
C ALA A 229 4.20 0.70 -10.85
N ASP A 230 5.35 0.76 -10.16
CA ASP A 230 5.90 2.03 -9.69
C ASP A 230 6.28 2.93 -10.87
N PRO A 231 5.77 4.17 -10.94
CA PRO A 231 6.02 5.09 -12.04
C PRO A 231 7.50 5.43 -12.20
N ARG A 232 8.32 5.37 -11.14
CA ARG A 232 9.78 5.57 -11.19
C ARG A 232 10.46 4.46 -11.98
N ALA A 233 10.02 3.21 -11.80
CA ALA A 233 10.54 2.07 -12.55
C ALA A 233 10.13 2.17 -14.03
N VAL A 234 8.85 2.43 -14.31
CA VAL A 234 8.31 2.56 -15.67
C VAL A 234 8.99 3.68 -16.46
N LEU A 235 9.26 4.82 -15.81
CA LEU A 235 9.89 5.97 -16.46
C LEU A 235 11.44 5.89 -16.50
N GLY A 236 12.04 4.94 -15.76
CA GLY A 236 13.51 4.86 -15.62
C GLY A 236 14.11 6.09 -14.94
N LEU A 237 13.46 6.59 -13.88
CA LEU A 237 13.83 7.82 -13.19
C LEU A 237 14.12 7.60 -11.70
N GLU A 238 14.90 8.52 -11.14
CA GLU A 238 15.07 8.74 -9.71
C GLU A 238 14.80 10.21 -9.41
N VAL A 239 14.08 10.46 -8.32
CA VAL A 239 13.68 11.80 -7.88
C VAL A 239 14.46 12.13 -6.61
N GLY A 240 15.31 13.14 -6.69
CA GLY A 240 16.11 13.64 -5.58
C GLY A 240 15.27 14.44 -4.57
N ARG A 241 15.94 15.00 -3.56
CA ARG A 241 15.28 15.94 -2.64
C ARG A 241 15.09 17.29 -3.33
N PRO A 242 13.97 18.00 -3.08
CA PRO A 242 13.81 19.38 -3.53
C PRO A 242 14.92 20.24 -2.91
N ARG A 243 15.55 21.08 -3.73
CA ARG A 243 16.53 22.07 -3.27
C ARG A 243 15.86 23.20 -2.51
#